data_AF-A0A8J6RFU8-F1
#
_entry.id   AF-A0A8J6RFU8-F1
#
_cell.length_a   1.000
_cell.length_b   1.000
_cell.length_c   1.000
_cell.angle_alpha   90.00
_cell.angle_beta   90.00
_cell.angle_gamma   90.00
#
_symmetry.space_group_name_H-M   'P 1'
#
loop_
_entity.id
_entity.type
_entity.pdbx_description
1 polymer ?
#
loop_
_entity_poly.entity_id
_entity_poly.type
_entity_poly.pdbx_seq_one_letter_code
_entity_poly.pdbx_strand_id
1 'polypeptide(L)'
;MLKPFGLSALAASALLMTLAACQPTATTPDTSEDTTTEAPVAEAPDSDATVVGDRTDYTEVPVPGGAVGEEPTEIALAAFGSTEPGEGNFEEEVELVGQTDDQALVVLTQTGLADDSVNGTRYRLEFVPEGDQWRLDWAGSQVRCQPDRGSQEWSTDLCI
;
A
#
# COMPACT_ATOMS: atom_id res chain seq x y z
N MET A 1 51.55 12.65 -34.09
CA MET A 1 51.93 11.33 -33.56
C MET A 1 50.66 10.54 -33.29
N LEU A 2 50.27 9.65 -34.20
CA LEU A 2 49.14 8.72 -34.05
C LEU A 2 49.70 7.31 -33.89
N LYS A 3 49.10 6.50 -33.01
CA LYS A 3 49.45 5.08 -32.81
C LYS A 3 48.20 4.21 -32.99
N PRO A 4 48.33 2.99 -33.55
CA PRO A 4 47.30 2.36 -34.35
C PRO A 4 46.39 1.37 -33.60
N PHE A 5 45.26 1.09 -34.26
CA PHE A 5 44.29 0.04 -33.98
C PHE A 5 44.87 -1.37 -34.02
N GLY A 6 44.36 -2.25 -33.15
CA GLY A 6 44.52 -3.71 -33.24
C GLY A 6 43.15 -4.40 -33.33
N LEU A 7 42.90 -5.06 -34.46
CA LEU A 7 41.81 -6.01 -34.72
C LEU A 7 42.20 -7.44 -34.33
N SER A 8 41.18 -8.32 -34.19
CA SER A 8 41.15 -9.79 -34.37
C SER A 8 40.74 -10.55 -33.09
N ALA A 9 39.93 -11.60 -33.09
CA ALA A 9 39.24 -12.35 -34.15
C ALA A 9 38.03 -13.11 -33.57
N LEU A 10 37.11 -13.46 -34.47
CA LEU A 10 35.99 -14.38 -34.30
C LEU A 10 36.43 -15.82 -34.00
N ALA A 11 35.62 -16.55 -33.23
CA ALA A 11 35.48 -17.99 -33.38
C ALA A 11 34.02 -18.40 -33.07
N ALA A 12 33.31 -18.81 -34.12
CA ALA A 12 32.02 -19.48 -34.05
C ALA A 12 32.24 -20.99 -33.83
N SER A 13 31.41 -21.61 -32.99
CA SER A 13 31.22 -23.06 -33.01
C SER A 13 29.76 -23.38 -32.72
N ALA A 14 29.08 -23.89 -33.75
CA ALA A 14 27.81 -24.60 -33.65
C ALA A 14 28.10 -26.10 -33.54
N LEU A 15 27.33 -26.84 -32.73
CA LEU A 15 27.25 -28.30 -32.82
C LEU A 15 25.81 -28.77 -32.60
N LEU A 16 25.41 -29.72 -33.46
CA LEU A 16 24.06 -30.19 -33.75
C LEU A 16 23.59 -31.38 -32.87
N MET A 17 22.26 -31.42 -32.75
CA MET A 17 21.30 -32.49 -32.41
C MET A 17 21.75 -33.97 -32.32
N THR A 18 21.12 -34.70 -31.37
CA THR A 18 20.56 -36.05 -31.61
C THR A 18 19.28 -36.31 -30.80
N LEU A 19 18.31 -36.99 -31.45
CA LEU A 19 17.00 -37.44 -30.94
C LEU A 19 17.09 -38.84 -30.30
N ALA A 20 16.25 -39.13 -29.31
CA ALA A 20 15.72 -40.48 -29.04
C ALA A 20 14.38 -40.41 -28.29
N ALA A 21 13.39 -41.18 -28.76
CA ALA A 21 12.01 -41.22 -28.30
C ALA A 21 11.74 -42.42 -27.38
N CYS A 22 10.79 -42.28 -26.44
CA CYS A 22 10.00 -43.38 -25.86
C CYS A 22 8.57 -42.87 -25.57
N GLN A 23 7.56 -43.55 -26.14
CA GLN A 23 6.13 -43.35 -25.86
C GLN A 23 5.64 -44.38 -24.79
N PRO A 24 4.32 -44.55 -24.57
CA PRO A 24 3.62 -44.23 -23.32
C PRO A 24 3.27 -45.48 -22.48
N THR A 25 2.82 -45.30 -21.25
CA THR A 25 2.07 -46.33 -20.51
C THR A 25 0.98 -45.65 -19.68
N ALA A 26 -0.27 -45.99 -19.99
CA ALA A 26 -1.44 -45.65 -19.22
C ALA A 26 -1.54 -46.58 -18.01
N THR A 27 -1.90 -46.04 -16.84
CA THR A 27 -2.67 -46.73 -15.80
C THR A 27 -3.23 -45.66 -14.86
N THR A 28 -4.54 -45.45 -14.92
CA THR A 28 -5.31 -44.87 -13.82
C THR A 28 -5.72 -46.02 -12.92
N PRO A 29 -5.59 -45.85 -11.60
CA PRO A 29 -6.66 -46.23 -10.70
C PRO A 29 -7.13 -45.02 -9.90
N ASP A 30 -8.45 -44.95 -9.80
CA ASP A 30 -9.25 -44.09 -8.95
C ASP A 30 -8.73 -44.13 -7.49
N THR A 31 -8.46 -42.97 -6.92
CA THR A 31 -8.34 -42.79 -5.47
C THR A 31 -9.08 -41.51 -5.15
N SER A 32 -10.36 -41.71 -4.82
CA SER A 32 -11.17 -40.77 -4.06
C SER A 32 -10.54 -40.61 -2.67
N GLU A 33 -9.78 -39.54 -2.47
CA GLU A 33 -9.48 -39.01 -1.13
C GLU A 33 -10.10 -37.62 -1.03
N ASP A 34 -11.22 -37.63 -0.32
CA ASP A 34 -11.92 -36.52 0.28
C ASP A 34 -10.90 -35.64 1.03
N THR A 35 -10.42 -34.59 0.38
CA THR A 35 -9.72 -33.50 1.05
C THR A 35 -10.68 -32.33 1.04
N THR A 36 -11.33 -32.16 2.18
CA THR A 36 -12.02 -30.94 2.59
C THR A 36 -11.21 -29.74 2.10
N THR A 37 -11.78 -29.03 1.14
CA THR A 37 -11.37 -27.67 0.78
C THR A 37 -11.71 -26.81 1.99
N GLU A 38 -10.75 -26.64 2.89
CA GLU A 38 -10.77 -25.50 3.78
C GLU A 38 -10.60 -24.28 2.87
N ALA A 39 -11.69 -23.53 2.68
CA ALA A 39 -11.61 -22.21 2.08
C ALA A 39 -10.54 -21.43 2.87
N PRO A 40 -9.67 -20.65 2.21
CA PRO A 40 -8.83 -19.73 2.95
C PRO A 40 -9.79 -18.80 3.69
N VAL A 41 -9.89 -18.96 5.01
CA VAL A 41 -10.36 -17.90 5.88
C VAL A 41 -9.36 -16.79 5.62
N ALA A 42 -9.79 -15.76 4.89
CA ALA A 42 -9.07 -14.51 4.83
C ALA A 42 -8.98 -14.03 6.28
N GLU A 43 -7.87 -14.32 6.95
CA GLU A 43 -7.56 -13.70 8.22
C GLU A 43 -7.53 -12.19 7.93
N ALA A 44 -8.47 -11.47 8.54
CA ALA A 44 -8.40 -10.02 8.56
C ALA A 44 -6.98 -9.66 9.08
N PRO A 45 -6.28 -8.71 8.45
CA PRO A 45 -4.93 -8.38 8.87
C PRO A 45 -4.94 -8.07 10.37
N ASP A 46 -4.06 -8.76 11.11
CA ASP A 46 -3.80 -8.53 12.53
C ASP A 46 -3.63 -7.02 12.73
N SER A 47 -4.66 -6.43 13.35
CA SER A 47 -4.84 -5.00 13.37
C SER A 47 -3.96 -4.40 14.45
N ASP A 48 -2.71 -4.09 14.14
CA ASP A 48 -1.85 -3.37 15.08
C ASP A 48 -2.19 -1.87 15.07
N ALA A 49 -3.38 -1.55 15.58
CA ALA A 49 -3.78 -0.17 15.86
C ALA A 49 -2.80 0.52 16.83
N THR A 50 -2.04 -0.25 17.62
CA THR A 50 -0.98 0.25 18.49
C THR A 50 0.20 0.86 17.73
N VAL A 51 0.47 0.41 16.50
CA VAL A 51 1.57 0.94 15.66
C VAL A 51 1.25 2.34 15.13
N VAL A 52 -0.02 2.72 15.01
CA VAL A 52 -0.46 4.02 14.47
C VAL A 52 -0.84 5.05 15.55
N GLY A 53 -0.69 4.72 16.84
CA GLY A 53 -0.90 5.63 17.97
C GLY A 53 -2.37 5.89 18.32
N ASP A 54 -2.61 6.83 19.24
CA ASP A 54 -3.93 7.20 19.79
C ASP A 54 -4.41 8.56 19.24
N ARG A 55 -5.71 8.89 19.38
CA ARG A 55 -6.27 10.17 18.89
C ARG A 55 -5.51 11.40 19.42
N THR A 56 -4.94 11.31 20.62
CA THR A 56 -4.15 12.38 21.25
C THR A 56 -2.82 12.68 20.55
N ASP A 57 -2.34 11.76 19.71
CA ASP A 57 -1.11 11.92 18.95
C ASP A 57 -1.34 12.67 17.63
N TYR A 58 -2.60 13.02 17.32
CA TYR A 58 -3.00 13.65 16.07
C TYR A 58 -3.67 15.00 16.33
N THR A 59 -3.55 15.91 15.35
CA THR A 59 -4.36 17.12 15.32
C THR A 59 -5.69 16.78 14.70
N GLU A 60 -6.79 16.94 15.43
CA GLU A 60 -8.14 16.72 14.88
C GLU A 60 -8.40 17.64 13.68
N VAL A 61 -8.92 17.06 12.60
CA VAL A 61 -9.28 17.78 11.37
C VAL A 61 -10.77 17.60 11.08
N PRO A 62 -11.42 18.58 10.41
CA PRO A 62 -12.85 18.46 10.09
C PRO A 62 -13.14 17.25 9.21
N VAL A 63 -14.14 16.46 9.60
CA VAL A 63 -14.69 15.39 8.76
C VAL A 63 -15.53 16.00 7.62
N PRO A 64 -15.23 15.71 6.34
CA PRO A 64 -16.06 16.17 5.23
C PRO A 64 -17.49 15.65 5.34
N GLY A 65 -18.47 16.50 5.06
CA GLY A 65 -19.88 16.09 5.08
C GLY A 65 -20.19 15.04 4.01
N GLY A 66 -20.93 14.00 4.39
CA GLY A 66 -21.32 12.93 3.46
C GLY A 66 -20.24 11.88 3.18
N ALA A 67 -19.21 11.78 4.02
CA ALA A 67 -18.21 10.72 3.98
C ALA A 67 -18.80 9.37 4.44
N VAL A 68 -19.66 8.79 3.60
CA VAL A 68 -20.37 7.52 3.79
C VAL A 68 -20.19 6.66 2.54
N GLY A 69 -19.96 5.35 2.71
CA GLY A 69 -19.72 4.43 1.59
C GLY A 69 -19.59 2.97 2.01
N GLU A 70 -19.38 2.08 1.05
CA GLU A 70 -19.27 0.62 1.30
C GLU A 70 -17.91 0.23 1.89
N GLU A 71 -16.82 0.86 1.44
CA GLU A 71 -15.45 0.50 1.83
C GLU A 71 -14.76 1.69 2.54
N PRO A 72 -14.28 1.54 3.79
CA PRO A 72 -13.62 2.63 4.54
C PRO A 72 -12.42 3.26 3.82
N THR A 73 -11.64 2.46 3.10
CA THR A 73 -10.45 2.93 2.37
C THR A 73 -10.82 3.79 1.15
N GLU A 74 -11.92 3.48 0.48
CA GLU A 74 -12.44 4.30 -0.62
C GLU A 74 -12.96 5.64 -0.12
N ILE A 75 -13.68 5.64 1.02
CA ILE A 75 -14.14 6.87 1.67
C ILE A 75 -12.94 7.73 2.11
N ALA A 76 -11.89 7.10 2.66
CA ALA A 76 -10.67 7.79 3.06
C ALA A 76 -9.98 8.50 1.89
N LEU A 77 -9.79 7.81 0.76
CA LEU A 77 -9.23 8.39 -0.45
C LEU A 77 -10.12 9.51 -1.02
N ALA A 78 -11.44 9.33 -1.03
CA ALA A 78 -12.36 10.36 -1.50
C ALA A 78 -12.36 11.62 -0.62
N ALA A 79 -12.16 11.45 0.69
CA ALA A 79 -12.21 12.53 1.67
C ALA A 79 -10.87 13.28 1.83
N PHE A 80 -9.74 12.57 1.79
CA PHE A 80 -8.41 13.11 2.09
C PHE A 80 -7.32 12.80 1.06
N GLY A 81 -7.62 11.96 0.08
CA GLY A 81 -6.67 11.61 -0.99
C GLY A 81 -6.39 12.78 -1.94
N SER A 82 -5.28 12.67 -2.68
CA SER A 82 -4.93 13.67 -3.68
C SER A 82 -5.92 13.67 -4.84
N THR A 83 -6.40 14.87 -5.22
CA THR A 83 -7.24 15.05 -6.42
C THR A 83 -6.44 15.19 -7.71
N GLU A 84 -5.12 15.39 -7.60
CA GLU A 84 -4.23 15.62 -8.73
C GLU A 84 -3.34 14.39 -8.94
N PRO A 85 -3.01 14.05 -10.20
CA PRO A 85 -2.01 13.03 -10.48
C PRO A 85 -0.69 13.43 -9.83
N GLY A 86 -0.11 12.53 -9.04
CA GLY A 86 1.13 12.79 -8.30
C GLY A 86 2.26 13.30 -9.19
N GLU A 87 2.94 14.37 -8.75
CA GLU A 87 4.11 14.91 -9.41
C GLU A 87 5.40 14.53 -8.67
N GLY A 88 6.50 14.40 -9.42
CA GLY A 88 7.84 14.20 -8.84
C GLY A 88 7.95 12.89 -8.05
N ASN A 89 8.23 13.02 -6.75
CA ASN A 89 8.39 11.89 -5.82
C ASN A 89 7.16 11.72 -4.91
N PHE A 90 5.99 12.22 -5.33
CA PHE A 90 4.76 12.04 -4.57
C PHE A 90 4.37 10.56 -4.49
N GLU A 91 4.07 10.11 -3.28
CA GLU A 91 3.57 8.77 -3.00
C GLU A 91 2.35 8.89 -2.08
N GLU A 92 1.31 8.10 -2.36
CA GLU A 92 0.09 7.99 -1.55
C GLU A 92 -0.19 6.52 -1.26
N GLU A 93 -0.41 6.23 0.02
CA GLU A 93 -0.73 4.89 0.53
C GLU A 93 -1.96 4.98 1.42
N VAL A 94 -2.88 4.04 1.24
CA VAL A 94 -4.05 3.86 2.11
C VAL A 94 -4.03 2.44 2.66
N GLU A 95 -4.12 2.33 3.98
CA GLU A 95 -4.07 1.05 4.69
C GLU A 95 -5.27 0.91 5.62
N LEU A 96 -5.99 -0.20 5.50
CA LEU A 96 -6.96 -0.63 6.50
C LEU A 96 -6.18 -1.28 7.64
N VAL A 97 -5.95 -0.52 8.70
CA VAL A 97 -5.19 -0.98 9.86
C VAL A 97 -6.01 -1.94 10.71
N GLY A 98 -7.34 -1.75 10.78
CA GLY A 98 -8.20 -2.69 11.48
C GLY A 98 -9.68 -2.48 11.24
N GLN A 99 -10.45 -3.56 11.37
CA GLN A 99 -11.89 -3.54 11.19
C GLN A 99 -12.58 -4.58 12.09
N THR A 100 -13.63 -4.14 12.77
CA THR A 100 -14.59 -4.97 13.50
C THR A 100 -16.00 -4.66 13.00
N ASP A 101 -17.03 -5.25 13.61
CA ASP A 101 -18.43 -4.93 13.27
C ASP A 101 -18.84 -3.49 13.68
N ASP A 102 -18.12 -2.88 14.64
CA ASP A 102 -18.49 -1.59 15.24
C ASP A 102 -17.56 -0.44 14.83
N GLN A 103 -16.38 -0.74 14.27
CA GLN A 103 -15.38 0.26 13.93
C GLN A 103 -14.46 -0.19 12.80
N ALA A 104 -13.97 0.77 12.02
CA ALA A 104 -12.82 0.57 11.15
C ALA A 104 -11.80 1.70 11.33
N LEU A 105 -10.52 1.37 11.21
CA LEU A 105 -9.40 2.29 11.31
C LEU A 105 -8.61 2.25 10.01
N VAL A 106 -8.57 3.38 9.32
CA VAL A 106 -7.79 3.56 8.10
C VAL A 106 -6.70 4.59 8.36
N VAL A 107 -5.51 4.33 7.81
CA VAL A 107 -4.44 5.30 7.75
C VAL A 107 -4.14 5.64 6.29
N LEU A 108 -4.16 6.94 5.98
CA LEU A 108 -3.79 7.47 4.68
C LEU A 108 -2.51 8.27 4.83
N THR A 109 -1.45 7.86 4.14
CA THR A 109 -0.13 8.52 4.19
C THR A 109 0.20 9.09 2.83
N GLN A 110 0.54 10.38 2.79
CA GLN A 110 1.05 11.08 1.62
C GLN A 110 2.47 11.57 1.91
N THR A 111 3.42 11.28 1.03
CA THR A 111 4.81 11.73 1.13
C THR A 111 5.30 12.32 -0.18
N GLY A 112 6.39 13.09 -0.12
CA GLY A 112 6.92 13.78 -1.29
C GLY A 112 6.03 14.94 -1.74
N LEU A 113 5.29 15.56 -0.79
CA LEU A 113 4.48 16.74 -1.05
C LEU A 113 5.35 17.88 -1.59
N ALA A 114 4.80 18.65 -2.52
CA ALA A 114 5.49 19.77 -3.18
C ALA A 114 5.59 21.03 -2.31
N ASP A 115 5.08 20.98 -1.08
CA ASP A 115 5.16 22.07 -0.11
C ASP A 115 6.61 22.27 0.36
N ASP A 116 7.01 23.53 0.54
CA ASP A 116 8.38 23.89 0.88
C ASP A 116 8.72 23.62 2.35
N SER A 117 7.70 23.38 3.18
CA SER A 117 7.80 23.15 4.63
C SER A 117 7.38 21.73 5.01
N VAL A 118 6.30 21.21 4.40
CA VAL A 118 5.73 19.89 4.70
C VAL A 118 6.21 18.88 3.65
N ASN A 119 6.86 17.80 4.10
CA ASN A 119 7.28 16.70 3.23
C ASN A 119 6.18 15.64 3.10
N GLY A 120 5.39 15.42 4.14
CA GLY A 120 4.32 14.44 4.14
C GLY A 120 3.23 14.75 5.16
N THR A 121 2.05 14.20 4.91
CA THR A 121 0.89 14.24 5.79
C THR A 121 0.37 12.82 5.99
N ARG A 122 0.05 12.48 7.23
CA ARG A 122 -0.58 11.20 7.59
C ARG A 122 -1.91 11.49 8.25
N TYR A 123 -2.96 10.80 7.81
CA TYR A 123 -4.28 10.85 8.40
C TYR A 123 -4.60 9.56 9.12
N ARG A 124 -5.19 9.69 10.30
CA ARG A 124 -5.89 8.62 11.00
C ARG A 124 -7.38 8.86 10.84
N LEU A 125 -8.08 7.86 10.32
CA LEU A 125 -9.48 7.97 9.94
C LEU A 125 -10.25 6.84 10.63
N GLU A 126 -11.19 7.22 11.48
CA GLU A 126 -11.99 6.27 12.27
C GLU A 126 -13.42 6.27 11.77
N PHE A 127 -13.92 5.08 11.49
CA PHE A 127 -15.23 4.84 10.92
C PHE A 127 -16.12 4.10 11.90
N VAL A 128 -17.42 4.34 11.78
CA VAL A 128 -18.49 3.63 12.49
C VAL A 128 -19.54 3.14 11.48
N PRO A 129 -20.28 2.07 11.78
CA PRO A 129 -21.34 1.60 10.89
C PRO A 129 -22.50 2.60 10.82
N GLU A 130 -23.03 2.79 9.61
CA GLU A 130 -24.26 3.52 9.29
C GLU A 130 -25.14 2.63 8.40
N GLY A 131 -25.95 1.77 9.03
CA GLY A 131 -26.71 0.75 8.31
C GLY A 131 -25.78 -0.32 7.74
N ASP A 132 -25.88 -0.56 6.43
CA ASP A 132 -25.00 -1.48 5.69
C ASP A 132 -23.75 -0.78 5.12
N GLN A 133 -23.50 0.47 5.53
CA GLN A 133 -22.38 1.31 5.05
C GLN A 133 -21.49 1.74 6.22
N TRP A 134 -20.32 2.28 5.90
CA TRP A 134 -19.43 2.94 6.84
C TRP A 134 -19.57 4.45 6.74
N ARG A 135 -19.52 5.14 7.88
CA ARG A 135 -19.40 6.59 7.96
C ARG A 135 -18.09 6.96 8.65
N LEU A 136 -17.37 7.93 8.09
CA LEU A 136 -16.24 8.56 8.78
C LEU A 136 -16.75 9.35 9.99
N ASP A 137 -16.34 8.96 11.19
CA ASP A 137 -16.76 9.56 12.46
C ASP A 137 -15.75 10.56 13.00
N TRP A 138 -14.45 10.28 12.81
CA TRP A 138 -13.38 11.12 13.30
C TRP A 138 -12.17 11.07 12.36
N ALA A 139 -11.48 12.21 12.25
CA ALA A 139 -10.27 12.34 11.46
C ALA A 139 -9.22 13.16 12.22
N GLY A 140 -7.97 12.72 12.17
CA GLY A 140 -6.84 13.47 12.70
C GLY A 140 -5.63 13.39 11.76
N SER A 141 -4.76 14.38 11.83
CA SER A 141 -3.56 14.45 11.00
C SER A 141 -2.27 14.63 11.82
N GLN A 142 -1.20 14.11 11.23
CA GLN A 142 0.19 14.39 11.58
C GLN A 142 0.92 14.88 10.34
N VAL A 143 1.96 15.67 10.55
CA VAL A 143 2.86 16.14 9.50
C VAL A 143 4.27 15.61 9.73
N ARG A 144 4.99 15.45 8.62
CA ARG A 144 6.43 15.26 8.58
C ARG A 144 7.03 16.41 7.78
N CYS A 145 7.91 17.19 8.39
CA CYS A 145 8.48 18.38 7.76
C CYS A 145 9.62 18.04 6.79
N GLN A 146 9.89 18.97 5.88
CA GLN A 146 11.12 18.97 5.07
C GLN A 146 12.35 19.12 6.00
N PRO A 147 13.55 18.73 5.53
CA PRO A 147 14.78 18.96 6.26
C PRO A 147 14.93 20.42 6.70
N ASP A 148 15.35 20.62 7.96
CA ASP A 148 15.54 21.94 8.59
C ASP A 148 14.26 22.80 8.74
N ARG A 149 13.07 22.23 8.51
CA ARG A 149 11.76 22.91 8.64
C ARG A 149 10.91 22.40 9.80
N GLY A 150 11.49 21.69 10.77
CA GLY A 150 10.79 21.14 11.94
C GLY A 150 11.07 19.66 12.16
N SER A 151 10.09 18.94 12.73
CA SER A 151 10.21 17.51 12.99
C SER A 151 10.24 16.71 11.68
N GLN A 152 11.23 15.82 11.57
CA GLN A 152 11.34 14.85 10.47
C GLN A 152 10.68 13.51 10.81
N GLU A 153 10.13 13.39 12.01
CA GLU A 153 9.23 12.30 12.43
C GLU A 153 7.77 12.79 12.35
N TRP A 154 6.83 11.85 12.29
CA TRP A 154 5.41 12.18 12.33
C TRP A 154 5.04 12.86 13.65
N SER A 155 4.46 14.06 13.56
CA SER A 155 4.14 14.88 14.72
C SER A 155 2.96 15.81 14.44
N THR A 156 2.47 16.48 15.48
CA THR A 156 1.49 17.57 15.38
C THR A 156 2.13 18.95 15.42
N ASP A 157 3.46 19.01 15.53
CA ASP A 157 4.20 20.26 15.54
C ASP A 157 4.16 20.91 14.15
N LEU A 158 4.06 22.24 14.13
CA LEU A 158 4.07 22.99 12.89
C LEU A 158 5.44 22.90 12.21
N CYS A 159 5.43 22.72 10.89
CA CYS A 159 6.61 22.99 10.07
C CYS A 159 6.84 24.51 10.00
N ILE A 160 8.10 24.94 10.11
CA ILE A 160 8.53 26.34 10.20
C ILE A 160 9.25 26.81 8.94
#